data_AF-A0AAN9JU22-F1
#
_entry.id   AF-A0AAN9JU22-F1
#
_cell.length_a   1.000
_cell.length_b   1.000
_cell.length_c   1.000
_cell.angle_alpha   90.00
_cell.angle_beta   90.00
_cell.angle_gamma   90.00
#
_symmetry.space_group_name_H-M   'P 1'
#
loop_
_entity.id
_entity.type
_entity.pdbx_description
1 polymer ?
#
loop_
_entity_poly.entity_id
_entity_poly.type
_entity_poly.pdbx_seq_one_letter_code
_entity_poly.pdbx_strand_id
1 'polypeptide(L)'
;MGEVENNKQGKRTIGDVILMCFGGYSKKEKVHEETKTRRGLSNSTGAGTRLGVDEKPLRRIADSFQELANVISSSDGASDLDPAAFSRACAFVAPLFGCVGFHFKFIEMDYVTKVKDLAEASKSFGTLEAMVDEDVQTNSVRIQGSHSRNLLKIKHGLHFLKVLFEQILLTEGHSIREPVSKAYTQIFNSYHGWALRKAVAARIHHIPTKQQLFKKLGEDESSARALMQTYILASPPLLQHVEKIFLERELGIDW
;
A
#
# COMPACT_ATOMS: atom_id res chain seq x y z
N MET A 1 27.39 -43.86 -27.99
CA MET A 1 26.33 -44.09 -26.99
C MET A 1 26.18 -42.80 -26.22
N GLY A 2 25.09 -42.08 -26.45
CA GLY A 2 24.88 -40.71 -25.98
C GLY A 2 24.39 -40.64 -24.54
N GLU A 3 24.95 -39.71 -23.77
CA GLU A 3 24.43 -39.29 -22.48
C GLU A 3 23.25 -38.34 -22.68
N VAL A 4 22.17 -38.63 -21.95
CA VAL A 4 20.92 -37.87 -21.96
C VAL A 4 21.02 -36.75 -20.92
N GLU A 5 21.14 -35.50 -21.37
CA GLU A 5 20.93 -34.31 -20.54
C GLU A 5 19.46 -34.21 -20.13
N ASN A 6 19.17 -34.40 -18.84
CA ASN A 6 17.86 -34.13 -18.26
C ASN A 6 17.74 -32.64 -17.91
N ASN A 7 17.15 -31.87 -18.81
CA ASN A 7 16.72 -30.50 -18.60
C ASN A 7 15.54 -30.46 -17.59
N LYS A 8 15.81 -30.11 -16.32
CA LYS A 8 14.76 -29.76 -15.35
C LYS A 8 14.43 -28.27 -15.47
N GLN A 9 13.53 -27.94 -16.40
CA GLN A 9 12.81 -26.67 -16.39
C GLN A 9 11.92 -26.63 -15.14
N GLY A 10 12.36 -25.89 -14.11
CA GLY A 10 11.60 -25.69 -12.88
C GLY A 10 10.23 -25.08 -13.16
N LYS A 11 9.16 -25.86 -12.95
CA LYS A 11 7.77 -25.38 -12.93
C LYS A 11 7.60 -24.42 -11.76
N ARG A 12 7.57 -23.11 -12.03
CA ARG A 12 7.08 -22.12 -11.08
C ARG A 12 5.58 -22.33 -10.87
N THR A 13 5.17 -22.46 -9.62
CA THR A 13 3.77 -22.68 -9.26
C THR A 13 3.04 -21.35 -9.20
N ILE A 14 1.71 -21.37 -9.35
CA ILE A 14 0.87 -20.16 -9.25
C ILE A 14 1.04 -19.45 -7.88
N GLY A 15 1.50 -20.17 -6.84
CA GLY A 15 1.85 -19.60 -5.54
C GLY A 15 3.02 -18.61 -5.58
N ASP A 16 3.99 -18.80 -6.47
CA ASP A 16 5.21 -17.98 -6.55
C ASP A 16 4.95 -16.59 -7.17
N VAL A 17 3.84 -16.43 -7.88
CA VAL A 17 3.42 -15.16 -8.51
C VAL A 17 2.64 -14.27 -7.51
N ILE A 18 2.11 -14.84 -6.42
CA ILE A 18 1.19 -14.16 -5.49
C ILE A 18 1.91 -13.20 -4.53
N LEU A 19 3.25 -13.25 -4.43
CA LEU A 19 4.02 -12.46 -3.45
C LEU A 19 4.82 -11.28 -4.04
N MET A 20 4.75 -11.02 -5.35
CA MET A 20 5.71 -10.12 -6.01
C MET A 20 5.21 -8.72 -6.32
N CYS A 21 4.11 -8.29 -5.71
CA CYS A 21 3.51 -7.03 -6.10
C CYS A 21 4.34 -5.82 -5.65
N PHE A 22 5.18 -6.01 -4.63
CA PHE A 22 6.21 -5.06 -4.20
C PHE A 22 7.52 -5.73 -3.72
N GLY A 23 7.74 -7.00 -4.10
CA GLY A 23 8.92 -7.82 -3.79
C GLY A 23 8.89 -8.46 -2.41
N GLY A 24 8.97 -9.79 -2.33
CA GLY A 24 8.98 -10.55 -1.07
C GLY A 24 9.72 -11.90 -1.17
N TYR A 25 10.68 -12.12 -0.27
CA TYR A 25 11.05 -13.43 0.27
C TYR A 25 11.62 -13.20 1.69
N SER A 26 11.19 -13.99 2.68
CA SER A 26 11.78 -13.99 4.03
C SER A 26 12.56 -15.27 4.28
N LYS A 27 13.70 -15.16 4.96
CA LYS A 27 14.66 -16.22 5.30
C LYS A 27 14.01 -17.35 6.11
N LYS A 28 14.36 -18.61 5.82
CA LYS A 28 14.08 -19.76 6.69
C LYS A 28 15.19 -19.88 7.73
N GLU A 29 14.86 -19.71 9.01
CA GLU A 29 15.67 -20.26 10.11
C GLU A 29 15.16 -21.66 10.48
N LYS A 30 16.10 -22.59 10.66
CA LYS A 30 15.83 -23.96 11.10
C LYS A 30 15.70 -23.97 12.63
N VAL A 31 14.60 -24.50 13.15
CA VAL A 31 14.50 -24.90 14.57
C VAL A 31 14.49 -26.43 14.64
N HIS A 32 15.35 -26.92 15.53
CA HIS A 32 15.61 -28.31 15.82
C HIS A 32 14.41 -28.99 16.49
N GLU A 33 14.25 -30.27 16.18
CA GLU A 33 13.12 -31.12 16.53
C GLU A 33 13.37 -31.78 17.89
N GLU A 34 12.46 -31.56 18.85
CA GLU A 34 12.27 -32.51 19.95
C GLU A 34 10.78 -32.84 20.11
N THR A 35 10.55 -34.14 20.19
CA THR A 35 9.25 -34.81 20.09
C THR A 35 8.74 -35.13 21.50
N LYS A 36 7.50 -34.75 21.86
CA LYS A 36 6.53 -35.70 22.46
C LYS A 36 5.13 -35.12 22.78
N THR A 37 4.15 -35.86 22.25
CA THR A 37 2.86 -36.26 22.86
C THR A 37 1.66 -35.29 22.88
N ARG A 38 0.81 -35.48 21.85
CA ARG A 38 -0.68 -35.47 21.83
C ARG A 38 -1.42 -35.27 23.17
N ARG A 39 -2.28 -34.23 23.25
CA ARG A 39 -3.76 -34.29 23.11
C ARG A 39 -4.39 -32.92 23.46
N GLY A 40 -5.40 -32.52 22.70
CA GLY A 40 -6.36 -31.47 23.10
C GLY A 40 -6.53 -30.37 22.06
N LEU A 41 -7.43 -30.60 21.10
CA LEU A 41 -8.00 -29.55 20.25
C LEU A 41 -8.72 -28.52 21.13
N SER A 42 -8.32 -27.25 21.04
CA SER A 42 -9.24 -26.12 21.15
C SER A 42 -8.81 -25.05 20.16
N ASN A 43 -9.72 -24.74 19.24
CA ASN A 43 -9.52 -23.75 18.17
C ASN A 43 -9.46 -22.36 18.81
N SER A 44 -8.28 -21.74 18.87
CA SER A 44 -8.16 -20.30 19.03
C SER A 44 -8.21 -19.66 17.65
N THR A 45 -9.40 -19.21 17.27
CA THR A 45 -9.59 -18.22 16.21
C THR A 45 -8.70 -17.02 16.52
N GLY A 46 -7.69 -16.81 15.67
CA GLY A 46 -6.77 -15.69 15.75
C GLY A 46 -7.51 -14.36 15.84
N ALA A 47 -7.05 -13.54 16.77
CA ALA A 47 -7.50 -12.18 16.98
C ALA A 47 -7.24 -11.34 15.72
N GLY A 48 -8.21 -11.34 14.80
CA GLY A 48 -8.41 -10.24 13.88
C GLY A 48 -8.86 -9.05 14.71
N THR A 49 -8.06 -7.99 14.72
CA THR A 49 -8.45 -6.68 15.22
C THR A 49 -9.79 -6.33 14.57
N ARG A 50 -10.87 -6.40 15.34
CA ARG A 50 -12.18 -5.89 14.94
C ARG A 50 -12.05 -4.38 14.85
N LEU A 51 -11.77 -3.86 13.67
CA LEU A 51 -12.11 -2.47 13.37
C LEU A 51 -13.63 -2.36 13.49
N GLY A 52 -14.07 -1.45 14.36
CA GLY A 52 -15.47 -1.29 14.76
C GLY A 52 -16.38 -1.04 13.56
N VAL A 53 -17.62 -1.50 13.69
CA VAL A 53 -18.68 -1.49 12.68
C VAL A 53 -19.20 -0.07 12.35
N ASP A 54 -18.60 0.99 12.91
CA ASP A 54 -19.07 2.39 12.80
C ASP A 54 -18.13 3.36 12.06
N GLU A 55 -16.97 2.92 11.57
CA GLU A 55 -16.04 3.85 10.94
C GLU A 55 -16.24 3.90 9.42
N LYS A 56 -16.73 5.03 8.92
CA LYS A 56 -16.74 5.39 7.49
C LYS A 56 -15.29 5.60 7.00
N PRO A 57 -14.65 4.61 6.33
CA PRO A 57 -13.22 4.67 6.03
C PRO A 57 -12.85 5.86 5.14
N LEU A 58 -13.70 6.17 4.17
CA LEU A 58 -13.46 7.28 3.24
C LEU A 58 -13.47 8.64 3.97
N ARG A 59 -14.32 8.78 5.00
CA ARG A 59 -14.36 9.98 5.84
C ARG A 59 -13.07 10.15 6.63
N ARG A 60 -12.58 9.09 7.28
CA ARG A 60 -11.31 9.14 8.03
C ARG A 60 -10.13 9.51 7.14
N ILE A 61 -10.09 8.99 5.92
CA ILE A 61 -9.07 9.34 4.92
C ILE A 61 -9.16 10.83 4.56
N ALA A 62 -10.35 11.32 4.22
CA ALA A 62 -10.54 12.72 3.87
C ALA A 62 -10.12 13.67 5.00
N ASP A 63 -10.60 13.41 6.22
CA ASP A 63 -10.33 14.25 7.39
C ASP A 63 -8.84 14.24 7.76
N SER A 64 -8.21 13.05 7.80
CA SER A 64 -6.79 12.94 8.16
C SER A 64 -5.85 13.58 7.13
N PHE A 65 -6.09 13.40 5.83
CA PHE A 65 -5.26 14.02 4.80
C PHE A 65 -5.46 15.53 4.75
N GLN A 66 -6.66 16.03 5.04
CA GLN A 66 -6.91 17.46 5.18
C GLN A 66 -6.16 18.06 6.39
N GLU A 67 -6.16 17.37 7.53
CA GLU A 67 -5.38 17.78 8.70
C GLU A 67 -3.88 17.83 8.39
N LEU A 68 -3.32 16.78 7.77
CA LEU A 68 -1.92 16.77 7.36
C LEU A 68 -1.59 17.88 6.35
N ALA A 69 -2.48 18.14 5.39
CA ALA A 69 -2.30 19.23 4.42
C ALA A 69 -2.26 20.60 5.10
N ASN A 70 -3.11 20.82 6.11
CA ASN A 70 -3.13 22.05 6.89
C ASN A 70 -1.83 22.22 7.68
N VAL A 71 -1.34 21.16 8.32
CA VAL A 71 -0.05 21.18 9.04
C VAL A 71 1.07 21.63 8.09
N ILE A 72 1.21 20.96 6.94
CA ILE A 72 2.24 21.26 5.93
C ILE A 72 2.12 22.69 5.38
N SER A 73 0.90 23.24 5.32
CA SER A 73 0.64 24.59 4.80
C SER A 73 0.84 25.70 5.84
N SER A 74 0.72 25.37 7.13
CA SER A 74 0.74 26.33 8.24
C SER A 74 2.13 26.60 8.82
N SER A 75 3.07 25.67 8.64
CA SER A 75 4.44 25.80 9.09
C SER A 75 5.31 26.46 8.01
N ASP A 76 6.35 27.19 8.40
CA ASP A 76 7.40 27.75 7.50
C ASP A 76 8.27 26.65 6.82
N GLY A 77 7.80 25.40 6.83
CA GLY A 77 8.43 24.24 6.24
C GLY A 77 7.73 22.96 6.69
N ALA A 78 7.76 21.92 5.87
CA ALA A 78 7.15 20.63 6.15
C ALA A 78 7.88 19.79 7.23
N SER A 79 8.84 20.39 7.94
CA SER A 79 9.67 19.79 9.00
C SER A 79 8.89 19.37 10.25
N ASP A 80 7.64 19.81 10.39
CA ASP A 80 6.76 19.51 11.53
C ASP A 80 5.82 18.32 11.29
N LEU A 81 5.93 17.63 10.15
CA LEU A 81 5.08 16.49 9.87
C LEU A 81 5.45 15.29 10.77
N ASP A 82 4.68 15.11 11.84
CA ASP A 82 4.78 13.96 12.76
C ASP A 82 4.67 12.62 11.99
N PRO A 83 5.73 11.78 11.98
CA PRO A 83 5.70 10.46 11.35
C PRO A 83 4.60 9.55 11.91
N ALA A 84 4.20 9.72 13.17
CA ALA A 84 3.12 8.95 13.77
C ALA A 84 1.77 9.40 13.20
N ALA A 85 1.54 10.70 13.02
CA ALA A 85 0.34 11.21 12.33
C ALA A 85 0.29 10.75 10.87
N PHE A 86 1.42 10.81 10.16
CA PHE A 86 1.54 10.33 8.78
C PHE A 86 1.20 8.84 8.67
N SER A 87 1.81 7.99 9.49
CA SER A 87 1.56 6.54 9.46
C SER A 87 0.12 6.18 9.84
N ARG A 88 -0.50 6.89 10.79
CA ARG A 88 -1.93 6.75 11.11
C ARG A 88 -2.83 7.09 9.92
N ALA A 89 -2.60 8.20 9.23
CA ALA A 89 -3.36 8.58 8.05
C ALA A 89 -3.22 7.53 6.93
N CYS A 90 -2.01 7.02 6.70
CA CYS A 90 -1.76 5.92 5.76
C CYS A 90 -2.52 4.64 6.15
N ALA A 91 -2.61 4.32 7.44
CA ALA A 91 -3.34 3.13 7.90
C ALA A 91 -4.83 3.17 7.54
N PHE A 92 -5.46 4.36 7.51
CA PHE A 92 -6.86 4.50 7.09
C PHE A 92 -7.10 4.15 5.62
N VAL A 93 -6.06 4.19 4.77
CA VAL A 93 -6.17 3.83 3.35
C VAL A 93 -6.23 2.32 3.14
N ALA A 94 -5.65 1.51 4.04
CA ALA A 94 -5.54 0.07 3.87
C ALA A 94 -6.88 -0.65 3.53
N PRO A 95 -8.00 -0.37 4.22
CA PRO A 95 -9.29 -0.98 3.91
C PRO A 95 -9.80 -0.73 2.48
N LEU A 96 -9.38 0.36 1.81
CA LEU A 96 -9.77 0.62 0.42
C LEU A 96 -9.17 -0.39 -0.55
N PHE A 97 -7.93 -0.82 -0.31
CA PHE A 97 -7.31 -1.88 -1.11
C PHE A 97 -8.00 -3.24 -0.88
N GLY A 98 -8.61 -3.46 0.28
CA GLY A 98 -9.46 -4.63 0.54
C GLY A 98 -10.83 -4.55 -0.16
N CYS A 99 -11.36 -3.34 -0.40
CA CYS A 99 -12.68 -3.14 -0.99
C CYS A 99 -12.79 -3.64 -2.43
N VAL A 100 -11.69 -3.67 -3.18
CA VAL A 100 -11.62 -4.20 -4.56
C VAL A 100 -11.70 -5.74 -4.65
N GLY A 101 -11.76 -6.44 -3.51
CA GLY A 101 -12.09 -7.86 -3.41
C GLY A 101 -10.89 -8.78 -3.18
N PHE A 102 -11.17 -10.05 -2.84
CA PHE A 102 -10.17 -11.05 -2.44
C PHE A 102 -9.03 -11.22 -3.46
N HIS A 103 -9.32 -11.04 -4.75
CA HIS A 103 -8.35 -11.13 -5.83
C HIS A 103 -7.22 -10.09 -5.71
N PHE A 104 -7.37 -9.04 -4.92
CA PHE A 104 -6.35 -8.00 -4.71
C PHE A 104 -5.84 -7.94 -3.27
N LYS A 105 -6.20 -8.90 -2.42
CA LYS A 105 -5.81 -8.93 -1.00
C LYS A 105 -4.30 -8.87 -0.77
N PHE A 106 -3.51 -9.38 -1.71
CA PHE A 106 -2.05 -9.29 -1.64
C PHE A 106 -1.55 -7.83 -1.65
N ILE A 107 -2.26 -6.90 -2.33
CA ILE A 107 -1.92 -5.47 -2.38
C ILE A 107 -2.14 -4.86 -1.01
N GLU A 108 -3.31 -5.12 -0.42
CA GLU A 108 -3.66 -4.67 0.92
C GLU A 108 -2.63 -5.17 1.94
N MET A 109 -2.30 -6.46 1.93
CA MET A 109 -1.33 -7.04 2.87
C MET A 109 0.04 -6.39 2.75
N ASP A 110 0.53 -6.20 1.53
CA ASP A 110 1.82 -5.57 1.30
C ASP A 110 1.84 -4.11 1.78
N TYR A 111 0.79 -3.35 1.47
CA TYR A 111 0.65 -1.96 1.93
C TYR A 111 0.59 -1.88 3.46
N VAL A 112 -0.22 -2.74 4.10
CA VAL A 112 -0.35 -2.82 5.57
C VAL A 112 0.98 -3.11 6.24
N THR A 113 1.78 -4.05 5.70
CA THR A 113 3.10 -4.36 6.26
C THR A 113 4.01 -3.13 6.25
N LYS A 114 4.03 -2.36 5.17
CA LYS A 114 4.84 -1.14 5.08
C LYS A 114 4.36 -0.03 6.00
N VAL A 115 3.04 0.14 6.12
CA VAL A 115 2.49 1.15 7.04
C VAL A 115 2.79 0.79 8.49
N LYS A 116 2.74 -0.49 8.85
CA LYS A 116 3.13 -0.97 10.19
C LYS A 116 4.61 -0.72 10.47
N ASP A 117 5.47 -0.93 9.48
CA ASP A 117 6.90 -0.60 9.58
C ASP A 117 7.10 0.90 9.88
N LEU A 118 6.46 1.79 9.11
CA LEU A 118 6.55 3.24 9.38
C LEU A 118 5.96 3.63 10.74
N ALA A 119 4.87 3.00 11.16
CA ALA A 119 4.26 3.27 12.46
C ALA A 119 5.19 2.82 13.61
N GLU A 120 5.93 1.73 13.43
CA GLU A 120 6.94 1.31 14.41
C GLU A 120 8.11 2.29 14.43
N ALA A 121 8.65 2.64 13.26
CA ALA A 121 9.75 3.58 13.12
C ALA A 121 9.41 4.96 13.68
N SER A 122 8.16 5.43 13.56
CA SER A 122 7.72 6.72 14.09
C SER A 122 7.88 6.88 15.62
N LYS A 123 8.12 5.79 16.35
CA LYS A 123 8.43 5.84 17.79
C LYS A 123 9.87 6.27 18.07
N SER A 124 10.76 6.14 17.08
CA SER A 124 12.19 6.39 17.20
C SER A 124 12.65 7.62 16.41
N PHE A 125 11.87 8.06 15.42
CA PHE A 125 12.22 9.21 14.58
C PHE A 125 11.25 10.38 14.77
N GLY A 126 11.80 11.58 14.93
CA GLY A 126 11.01 12.81 15.10
C GLY A 126 10.42 13.34 13.79
N THR A 127 11.00 13.00 12.64
CA THR A 127 10.56 13.46 11.31
C THR A 127 10.74 12.35 10.26
N LEU A 128 10.05 12.48 9.11
CA LEU A 128 10.22 11.53 7.98
C LEU A 128 11.61 11.67 7.36
N GLU A 129 12.18 12.88 7.36
CA GLU A 129 13.56 13.16 6.96
C GLU A 129 14.55 12.34 7.77
N ALA A 130 14.42 12.35 9.09
CA ALA A 130 15.33 11.62 9.98
C ALA A 130 15.31 10.10 9.71
N MET A 131 14.14 9.55 9.36
CA MET A 131 14.01 8.15 8.94
C MET A 131 14.80 7.86 7.67
N VAL A 132 14.73 8.75 6.69
CA VAL A 132 15.47 8.58 5.42
C VAL A 132 16.96 8.83 5.62
N ASP A 133 17.33 9.79 6.48
CA ASP A 133 18.72 10.10 6.80
C ASP A 133 19.44 8.93 7.46
N GLU A 134 18.78 8.19 8.34
CA GLU A 134 19.34 6.95 8.92
C GLU A 134 19.66 5.92 7.83
N ASP A 135 18.73 5.69 6.91
CA ASP A 135 18.92 4.73 5.82
C ASP A 135 20.01 5.19 4.83
N VAL A 136 20.19 6.51 4.66
CA VAL A 136 21.29 7.07 3.87
C VAL A 136 22.63 6.81 4.57
N GLN A 137 22.71 7.10 5.88
CA GLN A 137 23.93 6.90 6.67
C GLN A 137 24.35 5.44 6.73
N THR A 138 23.38 4.53 6.77
CA THR A 138 23.63 3.07 6.82
C THR A 138 23.68 2.43 5.43
N ASN A 139 23.57 3.22 4.35
CA ASN A 139 23.57 2.78 2.95
C ASN A 139 22.52 1.67 2.66
N SER A 140 21.35 1.79 3.29
CA SER A 140 20.24 0.83 3.23
C SER A 140 19.03 1.33 2.45
N VAL A 141 19.01 2.58 1.97
CA VAL A 141 17.86 3.24 1.32
C VAL A 141 17.05 2.33 0.40
N ARG A 142 17.71 1.58 -0.48
CA ARG A 142 17.04 0.73 -1.48
C ARG A 142 16.86 -0.74 -1.06
N ILE A 143 17.42 -1.12 0.09
CA ILE A 143 17.33 -2.47 0.65
C ILE A 143 15.87 -2.79 0.96
N GLN A 144 15.49 -4.04 0.73
CA GLN A 144 14.16 -4.50 1.05
C GLN A 144 13.88 -4.37 2.56
N GLY A 145 12.78 -3.71 2.89
CA GLY A 145 12.38 -3.49 4.28
C GLY A 145 12.93 -2.22 4.91
N SER A 146 13.80 -1.46 4.25
CA SER A 146 14.22 -0.15 4.74
C SER A 146 13.04 0.82 4.84
N HIS A 147 13.13 1.74 5.78
CA HIS A 147 12.07 2.73 6.04
C HIS A 147 11.87 3.63 4.83
N SER A 148 12.95 4.05 4.18
CA SER A 148 12.96 4.84 2.94
C SER A 148 12.24 4.12 1.81
N ARG A 149 12.56 2.84 1.58
CA ARG A 149 11.88 2.07 0.53
C ARG A 149 10.39 1.91 0.85
N ASN A 150 10.05 1.63 2.10
CA ASN A 150 8.65 1.47 2.51
C ASN A 150 7.87 2.79 2.36
N LEU A 151 8.45 3.91 2.76
CA LEU A 151 7.91 5.26 2.57
C LEU A 151 7.63 5.57 1.10
N LEU A 152 8.60 5.32 0.21
CA LEU A 152 8.42 5.55 -1.22
C LEU A 152 7.29 4.68 -1.81
N LYS A 153 7.20 3.40 -1.42
CA LYS A 153 6.10 2.53 -1.90
C LYS A 153 4.74 2.95 -1.34
N ILE A 154 4.67 3.43 -0.10
CA ILE A 154 3.44 4.01 0.46
C ILE A 154 3.03 5.24 -0.33
N LYS A 155 3.97 6.15 -0.62
CA LYS A 155 3.71 7.33 -1.46
C LYS A 155 3.15 6.97 -2.84
N HIS A 156 3.65 5.91 -3.48
CA HIS A 156 3.07 5.42 -4.73
C HIS A 156 1.64 4.89 -4.55
N GLY A 157 1.36 4.17 -3.46
CA GLY A 157 -0.01 3.73 -3.12
C GLY A 157 -0.98 4.90 -2.91
N LEU A 158 -0.54 5.96 -2.22
CA LEU A 158 -1.32 7.18 -2.01
C LEU A 158 -1.56 7.94 -3.32
N HIS A 159 -0.53 8.08 -4.15
CA HIS A 159 -0.68 8.73 -5.46
C HIS A 159 -1.63 7.93 -6.38
N PHE A 160 -1.56 6.60 -6.36
CA PHE A 160 -2.53 5.74 -7.03
C PHE A 160 -3.95 6.00 -6.56
N LEU A 161 -4.17 6.15 -5.25
CA LEU A 161 -5.49 6.42 -4.72
C LEU A 161 -6.05 7.75 -5.22
N LYS A 162 -5.22 8.81 -5.28
CA LYS A 162 -5.60 10.12 -5.80
C LYS A 162 -6.07 9.99 -7.25
N VAL A 163 -5.26 9.37 -8.12
CA VAL A 163 -5.59 9.19 -9.53
C VAL A 163 -6.83 8.30 -9.70
N LEU A 164 -6.97 7.26 -8.87
CA LEU A 164 -8.16 6.40 -8.89
C LEU A 164 -9.42 7.21 -8.59
N PHE A 165 -9.40 8.06 -7.56
CA PHE A 165 -10.54 8.90 -7.23
C PHE A 165 -10.84 9.89 -8.35
N GLU A 166 -9.84 10.56 -8.91
CA GLU A 166 -10.03 11.44 -10.08
C GLU A 166 -10.74 10.71 -11.22
N GLN A 167 -10.26 9.51 -11.57
CA GLN A 167 -10.87 8.73 -12.64
C GLN A 167 -12.29 8.24 -12.31
N ILE A 168 -12.58 7.88 -11.05
CA ILE A 168 -13.94 7.50 -10.61
C ILE A 168 -14.90 8.69 -10.70
N LEU A 169 -14.44 9.92 -10.39
CA LEU A 169 -15.26 11.12 -10.47
C LEU A 169 -15.49 11.59 -11.92
N LEU A 170 -14.52 11.37 -12.79
CA LEU A 170 -14.58 11.71 -14.22
C LEU A 170 -15.39 10.71 -15.07
N THR A 171 -15.41 9.43 -14.67
CA THR A 171 -16.02 8.37 -15.48
C THR A 171 -17.49 8.20 -15.13
N GLU A 172 -18.36 8.31 -16.14
CA GLU A 172 -19.78 8.01 -16.02
C GLU A 172 -20.04 6.49 -15.98
N GLY A 173 -21.19 6.10 -15.41
CA GLY A 173 -21.63 4.70 -15.36
C GLY A 173 -21.25 3.93 -14.09
N HIS A 174 -21.53 2.63 -14.11
CA HIS A 174 -21.52 1.77 -12.92
C HIS A 174 -20.23 0.98 -12.70
N SER A 175 -19.30 1.00 -13.66
CA SER A 175 -18.05 0.24 -13.62
C SER A 175 -16.89 1.11 -13.15
N ILE A 176 -16.05 0.59 -12.26
CA ILE A 176 -14.78 1.22 -11.85
C ILE A 176 -13.55 0.51 -12.44
N ARG A 177 -13.74 -0.42 -13.39
CA ARG A 177 -12.64 -1.18 -14.00
C ARG A 177 -11.70 -0.29 -14.81
N GLU A 178 -12.26 0.58 -15.65
CA GLU A 178 -11.48 1.53 -16.45
C GLU A 178 -10.75 2.55 -15.55
N PRO A 179 -11.40 3.18 -14.55
CA PRO A 179 -10.71 4.00 -13.55
C PRO A 179 -9.51 3.32 -12.90
N VAL A 180 -9.68 2.07 -12.43
CA VAL A 180 -8.57 1.31 -11.82
C VAL A 180 -7.47 1.02 -12.83
N SER A 181 -7.82 0.63 -14.06
CA SER A 181 -6.83 0.35 -15.11
C SER A 181 -6.01 1.59 -15.48
N LYS A 182 -6.65 2.76 -15.59
CA LYS A 182 -5.99 4.04 -15.88
C LYS A 182 -5.05 4.44 -14.74
N ALA A 183 -5.54 4.44 -13.50
CA ALA A 183 -4.73 4.77 -12.33
C ALA A 183 -3.53 3.82 -12.17
N TYR A 184 -3.74 2.51 -12.37
CA TYR A 184 -2.66 1.53 -12.30
C TYR A 184 -1.61 1.77 -13.37
N THR A 185 -2.05 2.03 -14.60
CA THR A 185 -1.13 2.28 -15.72
C THR A 185 -0.31 3.55 -15.48
N GLN A 186 -0.94 4.61 -15.00
CA GLN A 186 -0.26 5.88 -14.74
C GLN A 186 0.79 5.76 -13.63
N ILE A 187 0.48 5.06 -12.54
CA ILE A 187 1.36 5.03 -11.36
C ILE A 187 2.33 3.87 -11.38
N PHE A 188 1.89 2.67 -11.76
CA PHE A 188 2.67 1.45 -11.52
C PHE A 188 3.26 0.82 -12.78
N ASN A 189 2.89 1.26 -13.98
CA ASN A 189 3.34 0.61 -15.21
C ASN A 189 4.87 0.60 -15.34
N SER A 190 5.54 1.69 -14.95
CA SER A 190 7.00 1.81 -15.00
C SER A 190 7.72 1.04 -13.89
N TYR A 191 7.04 0.75 -12.78
CA TYR A 191 7.63 0.07 -11.60
C TYR A 191 7.39 -1.43 -11.55
N HIS A 192 6.31 -1.90 -12.19
CA HIS A 192 5.91 -3.30 -12.15
C HIS A 192 6.45 -4.07 -13.35
N GLY A 193 7.15 -5.18 -13.09
CA GLY A 193 7.59 -6.10 -14.14
C GLY A 193 6.42 -6.71 -14.93
N TRP A 194 6.71 -7.23 -16.11
CA TRP A 194 5.71 -7.77 -17.04
C TRP A 194 4.74 -8.78 -16.40
N ALA A 195 5.25 -9.70 -15.58
CA ALA A 195 4.45 -10.73 -14.93
C ALA A 195 3.39 -10.14 -13.99
N LEU A 196 3.78 -9.11 -13.22
CA LEU A 196 2.88 -8.43 -12.29
C LEU A 196 1.81 -7.62 -13.02
N ARG A 197 2.19 -6.90 -14.08
CA ARG A 197 1.22 -6.19 -14.94
C ARG A 197 0.18 -7.14 -15.52
N LYS A 198 0.60 -8.32 -15.99
CA LYS A 198 -0.32 -9.37 -16.50
C LYS A 198 -1.21 -9.94 -15.40
N ALA A 199 -0.67 -10.20 -14.20
CA ALA A 199 -1.46 -10.70 -13.08
C ALA A 199 -2.57 -9.70 -12.65
N VAL A 200 -2.27 -8.40 -12.64
CA VAL A 200 -3.27 -7.35 -12.36
C VAL A 200 -4.32 -7.29 -13.47
N ALA A 201 -3.90 -7.24 -14.75
CA ALA A 201 -4.81 -7.20 -15.89
C ALA A 201 -5.77 -8.40 -15.90
N ALA A 202 -5.29 -9.60 -15.60
CA ALA A 202 -6.13 -10.80 -15.54
C ALA A 202 -7.20 -10.74 -14.43
N ARG A 203 -6.98 -9.95 -13.37
CA ARG A 203 -7.90 -9.83 -12.22
C ARG A 203 -8.86 -8.64 -12.32
N ILE A 204 -8.71 -7.77 -13.32
CA ILE A 204 -9.52 -6.55 -13.47
C ILE A 204 -11.03 -6.82 -13.54
N HIS A 205 -11.43 -7.98 -14.08
CA HIS A 205 -12.83 -8.37 -14.19
C HIS A 205 -13.50 -8.65 -12.83
N HIS A 206 -12.72 -8.92 -11.78
CA HIS A 206 -13.20 -9.18 -10.42
C HIS A 206 -13.39 -7.92 -9.57
N ILE A 207 -13.06 -6.74 -10.11
CA ILE A 207 -13.30 -5.47 -9.43
C ILE A 207 -14.82 -5.26 -9.26
N PRO A 208 -15.28 -4.82 -8.08
CA PRO A 208 -16.70 -4.56 -7.83
C PRO A 208 -17.24 -3.42 -8.72
N THR A 209 -18.55 -3.31 -8.78
CA THR A 209 -19.20 -2.11 -9.34
C THR A 209 -18.99 -0.89 -8.44
N LYS A 210 -19.21 0.31 -8.99
CA LYS A 210 -19.17 1.59 -8.26
C LYS A 210 -20.12 1.57 -7.05
N GLN A 211 -21.35 1.08 -7.24
CA GLN A 211 -22.33 0.96 -6.17
C GLN A 211 -21.89 -0.01 -5.07
N GLN A 212 -21.34 -1.18 -5.44
CA GLN A 212 -20.82 -2.13 -4.47
C GLN A 212 -19.63 -1.57 -3.69
N LEU A 213 -18.75 -0.80 -4.34
CA LEU A 213 -17.67 -0.08 -3.67
C LEU A 213 -18.24 0.88 -2.62
N PHE A 214 -19.12 1.81 -3.01
CA PHE A 214 -19.68 2.80 -2.08
C PHE A 214 -20.43 2.18 -0.92
N LYS A 215 -21.20 1.11 -1.18
CA LYS A 215 -21.84 0.32 -0.13
C LYS A 215 -20.84 -0.27 0.88
N LYS A 216 -19.70 -0.78 0.41
CA LYS A 216 -18.63 -1.28 1.31
C LYS A 216 -17.96 -0.15 2.10
N LEU A 217 -17.95 1.07 1.56
CA LEU A 217 -17.43 2.26 2.23
C LEU A 217 -18.43 2.90 3.19
N GLY A 218 -19.67 2.42 3.25
CA GLY A 218 -20.72 3.02 4.08
C GLY A 218 -21.13 4.42 3.61
N GLU A 219 -20.99 4.70 2.31
CA GLU A 219 -21.27 6.00 1.70
C GLU A 219 -22.31 5.88 0.59
N ASP A 220 -23.09 6.95 0.39
CA ASP A 220 -23.85 7.15 -0.83
C ASP A 220 -22.98 7.82 -1.90
N GLU A 221 -23.51 7.95 -3.13
CA GLU A 221 -22.72 8.55 -4.22
C GLU A 221 -22.36 10.02 -3.96
N SER A 222 -23.25 10.80 -3.34
CA SER A 222 -22.98 12.21 -3.06
C SER A 222 -21.88 12.37 -2.01
N SER A 223 -22.00 11.65 -0.88
CA SER A 223 -21.00 11.68 0.18
C SER A 223 -19.66 11.10 -0.29
N ALA A 224 -19.67 10.00 -1.04
CA ALA A 224 -18.45 9.42 -1.60
C ALA A 224 -17.73 10.41 -2.53
N ARG A 225 -18.48 11.10 -3.41
CA ARG A 225 -17.89 12.10 -4.33
C ARG A 225 -17.25 13.26 -3.57
N ALA A 226 -17.94 13.80 -2.57
CA ALA A 226 -17.42 14.89 -1.75
C ALA A 226 -16.12 14.50 -1.02
N LEU A 227 -16.10 13.32 -0.39
CA LEU A 227 -14.93 12.84 0.36
C LEU A 227 -13.75 12.47 -0.55
N MET A 228 -14.02 11.88 -1.71
CA MET A 228 -13.00 11.66 -2.74
C MET A 228 -12.38 12.98 -3.19
N GLN A 229 -13.20 14.01 -3.42
CA GLN A 229 -12.72 15.34 -3.80
C GLN A 229 -11.85 15.95 -2.70
N THR A 230 -12.23 15.83 -1.42
CA THR A 230 -11.41 16.28 -0.30
C THR A 230 -10.03 15.63 -0.32
N TYR A 231 -9.96 14.31 -0.50
CA TYR A 231 -8.67 13.61 -0.60
C TYR A 231 -7.84 14.05 -1.81
N ILE A 232 -8.47 14.23 -2.98
CA ILE A 232 -7.80 14.68 -4.21
C ILE A 232 -7.12 16.04 -3.99
N LEU A 233 -7.79 16.95 -3.27
CA LEU A 233 -7.28 18.29 -3.00
C LEU A 233 -6.26 18.32 -1.85
N ALA A 234 -6.41 17.45 -0.85
CA ALA A 234 -5.57 17.46 0.35
C ALA A 234 -4.30 16.60 0.23
N SER A 235 -4.29 15.57 -0.61
CA SER A 235 -3.11 14.69 -0.75
C SER A 235 -1.87 15.30 -1.42
N PRO A 236 -1.95 16.25 -2.39
CA PRO A 236 -0.77 16.73 -3.12
C PRO A 236 0.34 17.34 -2.25
N PRO A 237 0.06 18.23 -1.27
CA PRO A 237 1.13 18.78 -0.41
C PRO A 237 1.94 17.69 0.30
N LEU A 238 1.26 16.65 0.77
CA LEU A 238 1.92 15.51 1.42
C LEU A 238 2.75 14.67 0.45
N LEU A 239 2.22 14.38 -0.74
CA LEU A 239 2.94 13.63 -1.77
C LEU A 239 4.21 14.39 -2.22
N GLN A 240 4.10 15.70 -2.41
CA GLN A 240 5.20 16.58 -2.78
C GLN A 240 6.25 16.70 -1.67
N HIS A 241 5.81 16.77 -0.42
CA HIS A 241 6.72 16.76 0.72
C HIS A 241 7.55 15.47 0.74
N VAL A 242 6.90 14.29 0.63
CA VAL A 242 7.64 13.03 0.57
C VAL A 242 8.57 12.99 -0.64
N GLU A 243 8.15 13.41 -1.83
CA GLU A 243 9.04 13.50 -3.01
C GLU A 243 10.26 14.38 -2.75
N LYS A 244 10.06 15.54 -2.13
CA LYS A 244 11.11 16.49 -1.78
C LYS A 244 12.18 15.85 -0.89
N ILE A 245 11.79 15.06 0.12
CA ILE A 245 12.72 14.33 0.99
C ILE A 245 13.72 13.49 0.18
N PHE A 246 13.25 12.75 -0.82
CA PHE A 246 14.11 11.90 -1.65
C PHE A 246 14.93 12.69 -2.68
N LEU A 247 14.34 13.72 -3.28
CA LEU A 247 14.99 14.52 -4.33
C LEU A 247 16.11 15.39 -3.76
N GLU A 248 15.93 16.00 -2.59
CA GLU A 248 16.97 16.79 -1.91
C GLU A 248 18.17 15.94 -1.45
N ARG A 249 17.98 14.62 -1.35
CA ARG A 249 19.02 13.64 -1.02
C ARG A 249 19.59 12.94 -2.26
N GLU A 250 19.23 13.39 -3.46
CA GLU A 250 19.67 12.82 -4.74
C GLU A 250 19.34 11.31 -4.91
N LEU A 251 18.33 10.81 -4.19
CA LEU A 251 17.97 9.39 -4.20
C LEU A 251 17.13 8.98 -5.42
N GLY A 252 16.46 9.96 -6.03
CA GLY A 252 15.42 9.77 -7.04
C GLY A 252 14.17 9.09 -6.48
N ILE A 253 13.11 9.06 -7.29
CA ILE A 253 11.80 8.47 -6.91
C ILE A 253 11.36 7.32 -7.84
N ASP A 254 12.14 7.01 -8.88
CA ASP A 254 11.73 6.11 -9.95
C ASP A 254 12.17 4.64 -9.76
N TRP A 255 12.17 4.14 -8.52
CA TRP A 255 12.67 2.79 -8.16
C TRP A 255 11.75 1.99 -7.21
#